data_AF-A0A914H0F7-F1
#
_entry.id   AF-A0A914H0F7-F1
#
_cell.length_a   1.000
_cell.length_b   1.000
_cell.length_c   1.000
_cell.angle_alpha   90.00
_cell.angle_beta   90.00
_cell.angle_gamma   90.00
#
_symmetry.space_group_name_H-M   'P 1'
#
loop_
_entity.id
_entity.type
_entity.pdbx_description
1 polymer ?
#
loop_
_entity_poly.entity_id
_entity_poly.type
_entity_poly.pdbx_seq_one_letter_code
_entity_poly.pdbx_strand_id
1 'polypeptide(L)'
;MLVDFSIWHHHRPSKCAALMATALFSLFYIALIHYFFVRFNFWAYPILGNLSFGGRALFLLFCTVFMFFAFVIGDAFNKLLHSLNRGRRVGC
;
A
#
# COMPACT_ATOMS: atom_id res chain seq x y z
N MET A 1 6.57 -14.10 9.78
CA MET A 1 6.27 -12.69 10.14
C MET A 1 7.18 -12.10 11.22
N LEU A 2 7.24 -12.61 12.47
CA LEU A 2 8.25 -12.13 13.45
C LEU A 2 9.68 -12.61 13.12
N VAL A 3 9.79 -13.82 12.56
CA VAL A 3 11.06 -14.45 12.18
C VAL A 3 11.73 -13.72 11.01
N ASP A 4 10.95 -13.27 10.02
CA ASP A 4 11.43 -12.43 8.90
C ASP A 4 12.09 -11.14 9.39
N PHE A 5 11.50 -10.50 10.41
CA PHE A 5 12.03 -9.25 10.95
C PHE A 5 13.36 -9.42 11.69
N SER A 6 13.62 -10.64 12.22
CA SER A 6 14.85 -10.97 12.93
C SER A 6 15.97 -11.40 11.99
N ILE A 7 15.63 -12.09 10.89
CA ILE A 7 16.60 -12.63 9.93
C ILE A 7 16.94 -11.63 8.82
N TRP A 8 16.01 -10.78 8.42
CA TRP A 8 16.19 -9.90 7.27
C TRP A 8 16.65 -8.50 7.68
N HIS A 9 17.95 -8.35 7.90
CA HIS A 9 18.63 -7.06 8.09
C HIS A 9 18.81 -6.32 6.75
N HIS A 10 17.77 -6.26 5.91
CA HIS A 10 17.85 -5.46 4.68
C HIS A 10 17.80 -3.98 5.03
N HIS A 11 18.71 -3.22 4.44
CA HIS A 11 18.71 -1.76 4.50
C HIS A 11 17.33 -1.27 4.07
N ARG A 12 16.56 -0.69 5.01
CA ARG A 12 15.20 -0.24 4.71
C ARG A 12 15.26 0.76 3.55
N PRO A 13 14.44 0.58 2.50
CA PRO A 13 14.36 1.57 1.45
C PRO A 13 13.98 2.92 2.05
N SER A 14 14.51 4.00 1.46
CA SER A 14 14.14 5.35 1.89
C SER A 14 12.62 5.52 1.77
N LYS A 15 12.02 6.30 2.67
CA LYS A 15 10.55 6.55 2.64
C LYS A 15 10.10 7.03 1.26
N CYS A 16 10.91 7.86 0.61
CA CYS A 16 10.66 8.34 -0.74
C CYS A 16 10.56 7.18 -1.75
N ALA A 17 11.51 6.23 -1.73
CA ALA A 17 11.47 5.08 -2.63
C ALA A 17 10.23 4.20 -2.40
N ALA A 18 9.84 3.98 -1.15
CA ALA A 18 8.64 3.22 -0.82
C ALA A 18 7.35 3.92 -1.26
N LEU A 19 7.25 5.25 -1.09
CA LEU A 19 6.11 6.04 -1.56
C LEU A 19 6.03 6.03 -3.10
N MET A 20 7.18 6.15 -3.78
CA MET A 20 7.25 6.11 -5.24
C MET A 20 6.83 4.73 -5.78
N ALA A 21 7.26 3.65 -5.11
CA ALA A 21 6.83 2.29 -5.44
C ALA A 21 5.31 2.11 -5.26
N THR A 22 4.73 2.60 -4.15
CA THR A 22 3.28 2.56 -3.92
C THR A 22 2.50 3.37 -4.96
N ALA A 23 3.01 4.53 -5.37
CA ALA A 23 2.41 5.35 -6.41
C ALA A 23 2.43 4.65 -7.77
N LEU A 24 3.58 4.10 -8.18
CA LEU A 24 3.71 3.33 -9.41
C LEU A 24 2.80 2.09 -9.40
N PHE A 25 2.78 1.35 -8.30
CA PHE A 25 1.91 0.19 -8.12
C PHE A 25 0.44 0.59 -8.29
N SER A 26 0.00 1.68 -7.67
CA SER A 26 -1.38 2.18 -7.78
C SER A 26 -1.73 2.54 -9.23
N LEU A 27 -0.83 3.21 -9.96
CA LEU A 27 -1.04 3.57 -11.36
C LEU A 27 -1.15 2.32 -12.25
N PHE A 28 -0.22 1.37 -12.11
CA PHE A 28 -0.26 0.11 -12.85
C PHE A 28 -1.53 -0.68 -12.53
N TYR A 29 -1.97 -0.67 -11.26
CA TYR A 29 -3.17 -1.37 -10.84
C TYR A 29 -4.43 -0.77 -11.46
N ILE A 30 -4.54 0.56 -11.48
CA ILE A 30 -5.65 1.25 -12.14
C ILE A 30 -5.65 0.95 -13.65
N ALA A 31 -4.49 1.00 -14.29
CA ALA A 31 -4.36 0.65 -15.70
C ALA A 31 -4.79 -0.80 -15.97
N LEU A 32 -4.40 -1.74 -15.10
CA LEU A 32 -4.75 -3.15 -15.20
C LEU A 32 -6.26 -3.38 -15.07
N ILE A 33 -6.94 -2.69 -14.14
CA ILE A 33 -8.40 -2.76 -14.00
C ILE A 33 -9.09 -2.31 -15.29
N HIS A 34 -8.62 -1.22 -15.90
CA HIS A 34 -9.21 -0.72 -17.14
C HIS A 34 -8.91 -1.64 -18.33
N TYR A 35 -7.68 -2.17 -18.42
CA TYR A 35 -7.33 -3.19 -19.40
C TYR A 35 -8.26 -4.40 -19.31
N PHE A 36 -8.53 -4.88 -18.08
CA PHE A 36 -9.42 -6.00 -17.84
C PHE A 36 -10.84 -5.72 -18.33
N PHE A 37 -11.38 -4.53 -18.05
CA PHE A 37 -12.68 -4.11 -18.55
C PHE A 37 -12.73 -4.09 -20.08
N VAL A 38 -11.72 -3.52 -20.73
CA VAL A 38 -11.63 -3.49 -22.21
C VAL A 38 -11.53 -4.89 -22.80
N ARG A 39 -10.80 -5.80 -22.15
CA ARG A 39 -10.56 -7.15 -22.68
C ARG A 39 -11.76 -8.09 -22.49
N PHE A 40 -12.43 -8.01 -21.35
CA PHE A 40 -13.46 -8.98 -20.96
C PHE A 40 -14.88 -8.40 -20.94
N ASN A 41 -15.05 -7.09 -21.15
CA ASN A 41 -16.33 -6.38 -21.07
C ASN A 41 -17.05 -6.51 -19.72
N PHE A 42 -16.33 -6.85 -18.66
CA PHE A 42 -16.84 -6.78 -17.29
C PHE A 42 -15.77 -6.22 -16.34
N TRP A 43 -16.23 -5.57 -15.28
CA TRP A 43 -15.33 -5.02 -14.27
C TRP A 43 -14.84 -6.13 -13.36
N ALA A 44 -13.52 -6.17 -13.10
CA ALA A 44 -12.95 -7.07 -12.09
C ALA A 44 -13.61 -6.91 -10.71
N TYR A 45 -14.15 -5.72 -10.44
CA TYR A 45 -14.96 -5.41 -9.26
C TYR A 45 -16.39 -5.03 -9.66
N PRO A 46 -17.41 -5.81 -9.26
CA PRO A 46 -18.81 -5.53 -9.61
C PRO A 46 -19.29 -4.13 -9.21
N ILE A 47 -18.75 -3.59 -8.10
CA ILE A 47 -19.08 -2.23 -7.63
C ILE A 47 -18.74 -1.18 -8.70
N LEU A 48 -17.64 -1.34 -9.44
CA LEU A 48 -17.28 -0.40 -10.51
C LEU A 48 -18.33 -0.41 -11.63
N GLY A 49 -18.94 -1.56 -11.93
CA GLY A 49 -20.02 -1.65 -12.91
C GLY A 49 -21.28 -0.87 -12.53
N ASN A 50 -21.56 -0.74 -11.23
CA ASN A 50 -22.74 -0.05 -10.70
C ASN A 50 -22.53 1.48 -10.54
N LEU A 51 -21.28 1.95 -10.60
CA LEU A 51 -20.97 3.37 -10.42
C LEU A 51 -20.91 4.09 -11.77
N SER A 52 -21.30 5.37 -11.75
CA SER A 52 -21.04 6.30 -12.86
C SER A 52 -19.53 6.50 -13.07
N PHE A 53 -19.14 7.05 -14.22
CA PHE A 53 -17.72 7.32 -14.51
C PHE A 53 -17.03 8.14 -13.40
N GLY A 54 -17.68 9.20 -12.92
CA GLY A 54 -17.18 10.00 -11.80
C GLY A 54 -17.14 9.23 -10.49
N GLY A 55 -18.14 8.40 -10.21
CA GLY A 55 -18.14 7.53 -9.03
C GLY A 55 -16.98 6.54 -9.02
N ARG A 56 -16.65 5.94 -10.17
CA ARG A 56 -15.51 5.03 -10.32
C ARG A 56 -14.20 5.74 -10.01
N ALA A 57 -14.01 6.95 -10.55
CA ALA A 57 -12.82 7.76 -10.30
C ALA A 57 -12.67 8.07 -8.79
N LEU A 58 -13.76 8.48 -8.13
CA LEU A 58 -13.75 8.78 -6.70
C LEU A 58 -13.45 7.54 -5.85
N PHE A 59 -14.02 6.38 -6.20
CA PHE A 59 -13.77 5.12 -5.51
C PHE A 59 -12.31 4.68 -5.63
N LEU A 60 -11.75 4.69 -6.84
CA LEU A 60 -10.35 4.33 -7.07
C LEU A 60 -9.38 5.30 -6.38
N LEU A 61 -9.70 6.60 -6.38
CA LEU A 61 -8.95 7.61 -5.65
C LEU A 61 -8.99 7.32 -4.14
N PHE A 62 -10.17 7.04 -3.59
CA PHE A 62 -10.33 6.68 -2.18
C PHE A 62 -9.48 5.44 -1.81
N CYS A 63 -9.51 4.38 -2.61
CA CYS A 63 -8.69 3.19 -2.37
C CYS A 63 -7.18 3.50 -2.40
N THR A 64 -6.75 4.35 -3.33
CA THR A 64 -5.33 4.76 -3.45
C THR A 64 -4.88 5.56 -2.23
N VAL A 65 -5.70 6.53 -1.80
CA VAL A 65 -5.44 7.35 -0.60
C VAL A 65 -5.45 6.48 0.65
N PHE A 66 -6.39 5.54 0.77
CA PHE A 66 -6.46 4.60 1.88
C PHE A 66 -5.20 3.73 1.97
N MET A 67 -4.71 3.21 0.84
CA MET A 67 -3.46 2.44 0.78
C MET A 67 -2.26 3.27 1.26
N PHE A 68 -2.21 4.55 0.88
CA PHE A 68 -1.18 5.48 1.33
C PHE A 68 -1.22 5.69 2.85
N PHE A 69 -2.42 5.89 3.42
CA PHE A 69 -2.57 5.99 4.87
C PHE A 69 -2.14 4.71 5.59
N ALA A 70 -2.53 3.55 5.07
CA ALA A 70 -2.10 2.26 5.62
C ALA A 70 -0.57 2.12 5.61
N PHE A 71 0.10 2.58 4.55
CA PHE A 71 1.57 2.62 4.49
C PHE A 71 2.17 3.52 5.58
N VAL A 72 1.66 4.75 5.75
CA VAL A 72 2.16 5.70 6.77
C VAL A 72 1.97 5.14 8.18
N ILE A 73 0.80 4.57 8.46
CA ILE A 73 0.49 3.94 9.75
C ILE A 73 1.43 2.76 10.00
N GLY A 74 1.64 1.89 9.00
CA GLY A 74 2.58 0.77 9.10
C GLY A 74 4.01 1.22 9.34
N ASP A 75 4.46 2.32 8.72
CA ASP A 75 5.78 2.91 8.97
C ASP A 75 5.88 3.48 10.41
N ALA A 76 4.82 4.10 10.93
CA ALA A 76 4.77 4.60 12.30
C ALA A 76 4.87 3.46 13.34
N PHE A 77 4.06 2.40 13.18
CA PHE A 77 4.13 1.21 14.04
C PHE A 77 5.52 0.57 14.01
N ASN A 78 6.12 0.46 12.82
CA ASN A 78 7.47 -0.07 12.68
C ASN A 78 8.52 0.76 13.45
N LYS A 79 8.45 2.10 13.40
CA LYS A 79 9.34 2.96 14.18
C LYS A 79 9.13 2.79 15.68
N LEU A 80 7.88 2.68 16.13
CA LEU A 80 7.54 2.45 17.53
C LEU A 80 8.10 1.11 18.03
N LEU A 81 7.95 0.03 17.25
CA LEU A 81 8.54 -1.27 17.60
C LEU A 81 10.07 -1.19 17.67
N HIS A 82 10.71 -0.47 16.74
CA HIS A 82 12.15 -0.25 16.77
C HIS A 82 12.61 0.56 17.99
N SER A 83 11.85 1.58 18.43
CA SER A 83 12.20 2.35 19.63
C SER A 83 12.04 1.52 20.91
N LEU A 84 10.94 0.77 21.03
CA LEU A 84 10.69 -0.14 22.16
C LEU A 84 11.77 -1.23 22.27
N ASN A 85 12.14 -1.86 21.15
CA ASN A 85 13.19 -2.87 21.12
C ASN A 85 14.57 -2.30 21.46
N ARG A 86 14.83 -1.01 21.15
CA ARG A 86 16.08 -0.35 21.52
C ARG A 86 16.12 -0.09 23.03
N GLY A 87 15.03 0.43 23.61
CA GLY A 87 14.93 0.63 25.07
C GLY A 87 15.11 -0.66 25.87
N ARG A 88 14.57 -1.78 25.37
CA ARG A 88 14.72 -3.11 26.01
C ARG A 88 16.17 -3.61 26.03
N ARG A 89 17.02 -3.27 25.05
CA ARG A 89 18.42 -3.71 25.02
C ARG A 89 19.37 -2.90 25.90
N VAL A 90 18.99 -1.68 26.29
CA VAL A 90 19.85 -0.77 27.10
C VAL A 90 19.54 -0.90 28.60
N GLY A 91 18.43 -1.56 28.96
CA GLY A 91 18.05 -1.86 30.34
C GLY A 91 18.59 -3.18 30.91
N CYS A 92 19.58 -3.81 30.25
CA CYS A 92 20.35 -4.94 30.77
C CYS A 92 21.80 -4.52 30.98
#